data_AF-N9S7L8-F1
#
_entry.id   AF-N9S7L8-F1
#
_cell.length_a   1.000
_cell.length_b   1.000
_cell.length_c   1.000
_cell.angle_alpha   90.00
_cell.angle_beta   90.00
_cell.angle_gamma   90.00
#
_symmetry.space_group_name_H-M   'P 1'
#
loop_
_entity.id
_entity.type
_entity.pdbx_description
1 polymer ?
#
loop_
_entity_poly.entity_id
_entity_poly.type
_entity_poly.pdbx_seq_one_letter_code
_entity_poly.pdbx_strand_id
1 'polypeptide(L)'
;MVGVAAGESKDPKKTIPLAIKQIFWRILLFYILCIFIIGTLVSYDNPLLLHAAESENIALSPFTLLYEKAGLAFAAGLMNAVILSAILSAGNSGMYSSTRMLFDMAKEGRAPKWFSKLDTRGVPMNALYATTAVAALCFLTTFIGEQQVFNWLLNMSGMCGFIVWLGIAISHYRFRKGYTAQGYKIIDLAYRAKFFPFAPWFAFILCSVIILGQNYQAVLGGKIDWLGLLSTYISIPLFLIIWLGYKWKHKTKLIAYKDMNVKEGE
;
A
#
# COMPACT_ATOMS: atom_id res chain seq x y z
N MET A 1 1.01 7.15 -2.98
CA MET A 1 2.26 7.70 -3.54
C MET A 1 2.08 8.22 -4.96
N VAL A 2 1.98 7.34 -5.99
CA VAL A 2 1.92 7.78 -7.40
C VAL A 2 0.78 8.76 -7.68
N GLY A 3 -0.41 8.54 -7.11
CA GLY A 3 -1.55 9.46 -7.27
C GLY A 3 -1.33 10.83 -6.60
N VAL A 4 -0.74 10.86 -5.40
CA VAL A 4 -0.40 12.12 -4.70
C VAL A 4 0.67 12.88 -5.48
N ALA A 5 1.73 12.17 -5.89
CA ALA A 5 2.82 12.74 -6.69
C ALA A 5 2.34 13.22 -8.07
N ALA A 6 1.29 12.61 -8.64
CA ALA A 6 0.69 13.07 -9.88
C ALA A 6 0.06 14.46 -9.74
N GLY A 7 -0.58 14.76 -8.60
CA GLY A 7 -1.15 16.08 -8.32
C GLY A 7 -0.11 17.20 -8.19
N GLU A 8 1.12 16.85 -7.80
CA GLU A 8 2.24 17.80 -7.65
C GLU A 8 3.21 17.78 -8.86
N SER A 9 2.96 16.94 -9.87
CA SER A 9 3.81 16.82 -11.06
C SER A 9 3.55 17.92 -12.08
N LYS A 10 4.60 18.45 -12.72
CA LYS A 10 4.49 19.50 -13.76
C LYS A 10 3.74 19.05 -15.02
N ASP A 11 3.99 17.82 -15.49
CA ASP A 11 3.27 17.20 -16.61
C ASP A 11 2.91 15.75 -16.24
N PRO A 12 1.82 15.54 -15.49
CA PRO A 12 1.44 14.20 -15.03
C PRO A 12 1.02 13.29 -16.19
N LYS A 13 0.48 13.85 -17.29
CA LYS A 13 0.02 13.08 -18.45
C LYS A 13 1.15 12.34 -19.14
N LYS A 14 2.36 12.91 -19.14
CA LYS A 14 3.56 12.24 -19.68
C LYS A 14 4.37 11.52 -18.61
N THR A 15 4.59 12.17 -17.47
CA THR A 15 5.54 11.69 -16.45
C THR A 15 5.03 10.43 -15.76
N ILE A 16 3.73 10.36 -15.43
CA ILE A 16 3.17 9.24 -14.67
C ILE A 16 3.18 7.94 -15.50
N PRO A 17 2.70 7.89 -16.76
CA PRO A 17 2.76 6.67 -17.55
C PRO A 17 4.18 6.16 -17.80
N LEU A 18 5.15 7.06 -17.99
CA LEU A 18 6.56 6.70 -18.16
C LEU A 18 7.14 6.10 -16.88
N ALA A 19 6.93 6.76 -15.74
CA ALA A 19 7.39 6.29 -14.44
C ALA A 19 6.82 4.90 -14.11
N ILE A 20 5.52 4.69 -14.31
CA ILE A 20 4.87 3.39 -14.05
C ILE A 20 5.53 2.27 -14.87
N LYS A 21 5.77 2.50 -16.17
CA LYS A 21 6.42 1.50 -17.04
C LYS A 21 7.85 1.19 -16.60
N GLN A 22 8.62 2.21 -16.24
CA GLN A 22 10.00 2.04 -15.79
C GLN A 22 10.07 1.29 -14.46
N ILE A 23 9.21 1.65 -13.50
CA ILE A 23 9.13 0.99 -12.20
C ILE A 23 8.75 -0.48 -12.38
N PHE A 24 7.77 -0.79 -13.23
CA PHE A 24 7.36 -2.18 -13.51
C PHE A 24 8.53 -3.04 -14.00
N TRP A 25 9.24 -2.60 -15.04
CA TRP A 25 10.37 -3.36 -15.59
C TRP A 25 11.54 -3.46 -14.63
N ARG A 26 11.82 -2.41 -13.86
CA ARG A 26 12.87 -2.44 -12.84
C ARG A 26 12.55 -3.44 -11.74
N ILE A 27 11.34 -3.41 -11.17
CA ILE A 27 10.92 -4.35 -10.13
C ILE A 27 10.98 -5.78 -10.67
N LEU A 28 10.42 -6.02 -11.86
CA LEU A 28 10.43 -7.34 -12.49
C LEU A 28 11.87 -7.88 -12.63
N LEU A 29 12.75 -7.08 -13.24
CA LEU A 29 14.14 -7.47 -13.46
C LEU A 29 14.86 -7.73 -12.15
N PHE A 30 14.82 -6.80 -11.20
CA PHE A 30 15.55 -6.95 -9.94
C PHE A 30 14.99 -8.09 -9.09
N TYR A 31 13.67 -8.26 -8.98
CA TYR A 31 13.10 -9.36 -8.19
C TYR A 31 13.40 -10.72 -8.80
N ILE A 32 13.15 -10.91 -10.11
CA ILE A 32 13.39 -12.19 -10.77
C ILE A 32 14.88 -12.53 -10.74
N LEU A 33 15.75 -11.56 -11.02
CA LEU A 33 17.19 -11.78 -11.01
C LEU A 33 17.70 -12.12 -9.60
N CYS A 34 17.24 -11.40 -8.57
CA CYS A 34 17.60 -11.69 -7.19
C CYS A 34 17.16 -13.10 -6.77
N ILE A 35 15.91 -13.48 -7.06
CA ILE A 35 15.39 -14.82 -6.75
C ILE A 35 16.16 -15.89 -7.51
N PHE A 36 16.45 -15.66 -8.79
CA PHE A 36 17.24 -16.56 -9.61
C PHE A 36 18.65 -16.78 -9.04
N ILE A 37 19.36 -15.69 -8.71
CA ILE A 37 20.70 -15.76 -8.11
C ILE A 37 20.66 -16.52 -6.78
N ILE A 38 19.76 -16.16 -5.87
CA ILE A 38 19.63 -16.83 -4.56
C ILE A 38 19.30 -18.31 -4.77
N GLY A 39 18.35 -18.63 -5.65
CA GLY A 39 17.95 -20.01 -5.95
C GLY A 39 19.05 -20.86 -6.59
N THR A 40 20.01 -20.24 -7.31
CA THR A 40 21.18 -20.95 -7.85
C THR A 40 22.32 -21.11 -6.83
N LEU A 41 22.40 -20.23 -5.83
CA LEU A 41 23.52 -20.20 -4.87
C LEU A 41 23.19 -20.90 -3.54
N VAL A 42 21.91 -21.07 -3.20
CA VAL A 42 21.49 -21.67 -1.92
C VAL A 42 20.55 -22.84 -2.18
N SER A 43 20.93 -24.03 -1.70
CA SER A 43 20.08 -25.23 -1.75
C SER A 43 18.74 -25.00 -1.04
N TYR A 44 17.65 -25.53 -1.58
CA TYR A 44 16.30 -25.35 -1.03
C TYR A 44 16.15 -25.95 0.38
N ASP A 45 16.96 -26.97 0.68
CA ASP A 45 17.05 -27.72 1.94
C ASP A 45 18.00 -27.07 2.97
N ASN A 46 18.54 -25.88 2.69
CA ASN A 46 19.43 -25.22 3.65
C ASN A 46 18.65 -24.74 4.89
N PRO A 47 18.98 -25.21 6.11
CA PRO A 47 18.26 -24.83 7.34
C PRO A 47 18.32 -23.32 7.63
N LEU A 48 19.28 -22.60 7.08
CA LEU A 48 19.38 -21.14 7.21
C LEU A 48 18.33 -20.38 6.38
N LEU A 49 17.85 -20.93 5.26
CA LEU A 49 16.70 -20.35 4.54
C LEU A 49 15.41 -20.56 5.31
N LEU A 50 15.26 -21.72 5.97
CA LEU A 50 14.14 -22.01 6.85
C LEU A 50 14.13 -21.06 8.05
N HIS A 51 15.27 -20.84 8.71
CA HIS A 51 15.37 -19.86 9.79
C HIS A 51 15.16 -18.41 9.34
N ALA A 52 15.60 -18.01 8.14
CA ALA A 52 15.30 -16.68 7.59
C ALA A 52 13.79 -16.51 7.28
N ALA A 53 13.11 -17.57 6.83
CA ALA A 53 11.67 -17.57 6.61
C ALA A 53 10.88 -17.56 7.94
N GLU A 54 11.38 -18.24 8.98
CA GLU A 54 10.72 -18.35 10.28
C GLU A 54 10.95 -17.13 11.19
N SER A 55 12.10 -16.48 11.10
CA SER A 55 12.45 -15.39 12.03
C SER A 55 11.78 -14.05 11.69
N GLU A 56 11.13 -13.91 10.53
CA GLU A 56 10.55 -12.66 10.00
C GLU A 56 11.47 -11.42 10.16
N ASN A 57 12.76 -11.66 10.38
CA ASN A 57 13.70 -10.63 10.78
C ASN A 57 14.27 -10.02 9.50
N ILE A 58 13.74 -8.85 9.11
CA ILE A 58 14.13 -8.13 7.89
C ILE A 58 15.66 -7.91 7.81
N ALA A 59 16.35 -7.91 8.95
CA ALA A 59 17.82 -7.81 9.05
C ALA A 59 18.56 -9.05 8.49
N LEU A 60 17.91 -10.21 8.39
CA LEU A 60 18.44 -11.43 7.79
C LEU A 60 18.02 -11.52 6.32
N SER A 61 18.41 -10.51 5.53
CA SER A 61 18.24 -10.56 4.08
C SER A 61 19.00 -11.77 3.51
N PRO A 62 18.44 -12.52 2.54
CA PRO A 62 19.16 -13.61 1.88
C PRO A 62 20.54 -13.19 1.32
N PHE A 63 20.71 -11.91 1.01
CA PHE A 63 21.99 -11.35 0.58
C PHE A 63 22.99 -11.17 1.73
N THR A 64 22.57 -10.75 2.93
CA THR A 64 23.50 -10.67 4.08
C THR A 64 24.04 -12.06 4.41
N LEU A 65 23.16 -13.07 4.40
CA LEU A 65 23.50 -14.48 4.55
C LEU A 65 24.48 -15.00 3.48
N LEU A 66 24.27 -14.61 2.21
CA LEU A 66 25.17 -14.99 1.12
C LEU A 66 26.57 -14.38 1.30
N TYR A 67 26.65 -13.10 1.70
CA TYR A 67 27.92 -12.41 1.92
C TYR A 67 28.67 -12.93 3.16
N GLU A 68 27.95 -13.32 4.21
CA GLU A 68 28.53 -13.95 5.39
C GLU A 68 29.12 -15.32 5.04
N LYS A 69 28.39 -16.16 4.28
CA LYS A 69 28.93 -17.43 3.75
C LYS A 69 30.12 -17.24 2.82
N ALA A 70 30.18 -16.14 2.07
CA ALA A 70 31.31 -15.82 1.19
C ALA A 70 32.54 -15.27 1.95
N GLY A 71 32.49 -15.14 3.28
CA GLY A 71 33.60 -14.64 4.09
C GLY A 71 33.82 -13.12 4.01
N LEU A 72 32.85 -12.37 3.49
CA LEU A 72 32.94 -10.93 3.28
C LEU A 72 32.22 -10.18 4.41
N ALA A 73 32.75 -10.21 5.63
CA ALA A 73 32.15 -9.53 6.79
C ALA A 73 31.89 -8.03 6.56
N PHE A 74 32.73 -7.37 5.76
CA PHE A 74 32.53 -5.98 5.33
C PHE A 74 31.26 -5.77 4.49
N ALA A 75 30.90 -6.75 3.65
CA ALA A 75 29.72 -6.68 2.79
C ALA A 75 28.41 -6.82 3.58
N ALA A 76 28.40 -7.54 4.71
CA ALA A 76 27.23 -7.61 5.60
C ALA A 76 26.90 -6.25 6.24
N GLY A 77 27.92 -5.54 6.74
CA GLY A 77 27.76 -4.19 7.30
C GLY A 77 27.27 -3.17 6.27
N LEU A 78 27.83 -3.21 5.06
CA LEU A 78 27.39 -2.35 3.96
C LEU A 78 25.93 -2.63 3.57
N MET A 79 25.53 -3.91 3.49
CA MET A 79 24.16 -4.30 3.16
C MET A 79 23.18 -3.82 4.24
N ASN A 80 23.52 -3.95 5.52
CA ASN A 80 22.69 -3.41 6.60
C ASN A 80 22.52 -1.88 6.50
N ALA A 81 23.58 -1.15 6.15
CA ALA A 81 23.49 0.30 5.94
C ALA A 81 22.58 0.66 4.74
N VAL A 82 22.63 -0.12 3.66
CA VAL A 82 21.74 0.03 2.50
C VAL A 82 20.28 -0.25 2.88
N ILE A 83 20.02 -1.36 3.60
CA ILE A 83 18.68 -1.72 4.08
C ILE A 83 18.12 -0.61 4.97
N LEU A 84 18.90 -0.12 5.95
CA LEU A 84 18.48 0.95 6.84
C LEU A 84 18.15 2.22 6.06
N SER A 85 18.99 2.60 5.10
CA SER A 85 18.76 3.75 4.24
C SER A 85 17.47 3.61 3.40
N ALA A 86 17.21 2.41 2.89
CA ALA A 86 15.99 2.10 2.13
C ALA A 86 14.73 2.18 3.01
N ILE A 87 14.77 1.63 4.23
CA ILE A 87 13.66 1.69 5.19
C ILE A 87 13.37 3.15 5.59
N LEU A 88 14.40 3.94 5.89
CA LEU A 88 14.24 5.37 6.22
C LEU A 88 13.63 6.16 5.06
N SER A 89 14.08 5.90 3.83
CA SER A 89 13.53 6.52 2.63
C SER A 89 12.06 6.17 2.40
N ALA A 90 11.71 4.89 2.56
CA ALA A 90 10.33 4.41 2.45
C ALA A 90 9.44 5.00 3.54
N GLY A 91 9.92 5.06 4.79
CA GLY A 91 9.22 5.68 5.92
C GLY A 91 8.93 7.16 5.69
N ASN A 92 9.93 7.94 5.27
CA ASN A 92 9.76 9.36 4.94
C ASN A 92 8.74 9.57 3.81
N SER A 93 8.80 8.75 2.77
CA SER A 93 7.87 8.83 1.63
C SER A 93 6.43 8.45 2.01
N GLY A 94 6.28 7.46 2.90
CA GLY A 94 5.01 7.03 3.47
C GLY A 94 4.37 8.11 4.35
N MET A 95 5.18 8.76 5.19
CA MET A 95 4.75 9.88 6.03
C MET A 95 4.27 11.07 5.18
N TYR A 96 5.09 11.51 4.23
CA TYR A 96 4.72 12.57 3.27
C TYR A 96 3.40 12.25 2.55
N SER A 97 3.26 11.03 2.03
CA SER A 97 2.05 10.64 1.29
C SER A 97 0.80 10.62 2.16
N SER A 98 0.93 10.14 3.40
CA SER A 98 -0.20 10.04 4.34
C SER A 98 -0.66 11.41 4.79
N THR A 99 0.29 12.29 5.12
CA THR A 99 0.05 13.68 5.50
C THR A 99 -0.65 14.46 4.36
N ARG A 100 -0.17 14.34 3.12
CA ARG A 100 -0.78 15.00 1.96
C ARG A 100 -2.18 14.45 1.65
N MET A 101 -2.36 13.12 1.71
CA MET A 101 -3.66 12.50 1.50
C MET A 101 -4.69 13.00 2.53
N LEU A 102 -4.31 13.11 3.81
CA LEU A 102 -5.20 13.64 4.86
C LEU A 102 -5.53 15.12 4.65
N PHE A 103 -4.55 15.91 4.22
CA PHE A 103 -4.74 17.32 3.85
C PHE A 103 -5.73 17.48 2.68
N ASP A 104 -5.57 16.70 1.61
CA ASP A 104 -6.45 16.75 0.43
C ASP A 104 -7.88 16.34 0.78
N MET A 105 -8.03 15.28 1.59
CA MET A 105 -9.34 14.89 2.12
C MET A 105 -9.98 16.02 2.94
N ALA A 106 -9.21 16.77 3.72
CA ALA A 106 -9.72 17.89 4.51
C ALA A 106 -10.13 19.08 3.63
N LYS A 107 -9.36 19.35 2.57
CA LYS A 107 -9.66 20.40 1.58
C LYS A 107 -10.96 20.10 0.81
N GLU A 108 -11.21 18.84 0.49
CA GLU A 108 -12.46 18.37 -0.15
C GLU A 108 -13.65 18.26 0.84
N GLY A 109 -13.46 18.60 2.12
CA GLY A 109 -14.51 18.47 3.14
C GLY A 109 -14.83 17.02 3.54
N ARG A 110 -13.97 16.07 3.20
CA ARG A 110 -14.05 14.64 3.56
C ARG A 110 -13.37 14.33 4.90
N ALA A 111 -12.46 15.18 5.33
CA ALA A 111 -11.86 15.15 6.66
C ALA A 111 -12.08 16.49 7.39
N PRO A 112 -11.88 16.54 8.72
CA PRO A 112 -12.03 17.77 9.48
C PRO A 112 -11.16 18.94 8.96
N LYS A 113 -11.77 20.13 8.81
CA LYS A 113 -11.15 21.32 8.19
C LYS A 113 -9.84 21.79 8.85
N TRP A 114 -9.60 21.45 10.10
CA TRP A 114 -8.35 21.81 10.78
C TRP A 114 -7.11 21.12 10.17
N PHE A 115 -7.28 20.00 9.46
CA PHE A 115 -6.19 19.35 8.70
C PHE A 115 -5.88 20.02 7.36
N SER A 116 -6.71 20.94 6.87
CA SER A 116 -6.47 21.66 5.62
C SER A 116 -5.64 22.95 5.80
N LYS A 117 -5.12 23.22 7.01
CA LYS A 117 -4.29 24.39 7.28
C LYS A 117 -2.83 24.12 6.90
N LEU A 118 -2.24 25.04 6.15
CA LEU A 118 -0.82 25.03 5.78
C LEU A 118 -0.03 26.03 6.64
N ASP A 119 1.19 25.67 7.02
CA ASP A 119 2.20 26.60 7.55
C ASP A 119 2.74 27.49 6.41
N THR A 120 3.45 28.55 6.76
CA THR A 120 4.22 29.46 5.89
C THR A 120 5.11 28.74 4.87
N ARG A 121 5.58 27.54 5.19
CA ARG A 121 6.40 26.66 4.33
C ARG A 121 5.57 25.77 3.38
N GLY A 122 4.25 25.86 3.39
CA GLY A 122 3.36 25.03 2.56
C GLY A 122 3.17 23.59 3.06
N VAL A 123 3.47 23.34 4.35
CA VAL A 123 3.37 22.02 4.99
C VAL A 123 2.09 21.96 5.85
N PRO A 124 1.23 20.92 5.69
CA PRO A 124 0.03 20.75 6.50
C PRO A 124 0.38 20.17 7.88
N MET A 125 0.85 21.02 8.78
CA MET A 125 1.44 20.61 10.07
C MET A 125 0.47 19.80 10.95
N ASN A 126 -0.81 20.16 10.96
CA ASN A 126 -1.82 19.43 11.74
C ASN A 126 -2.01 17.99 11.24
N ALA A 127 -2.00 17.79 9.92
CA ALA A 127 -2.07 16.46 9.33
C ALA A 127 -0.77 15.68 9.61
N LEU A 128 0.38 16.36 9.57
CA LEU A 128 1.67 15.78 9.93
C LEU A 128 1.66 15.25 11.36
N TYR A 129 1.30 16.08 12.34
CA TYR A 129 1.23 15.67 13.76
C TYR A 129 0.30 14.49 13.98
N ALA A 130 -0.88 14.49 13.34
CA ALA A 130 -1.80 13.36 13.45
C ALA A 130 -1.20 12.07 12.90
N THR A 131 -0.55 12.12 11.73
CA THR A 131 0.12 10.95 11.15
C THR A 131 1.33 10.49 11.99
N THR A 132 2.09 11.43 12.57
CA THR A 132 3.19 11.12 13.49
C THR A 132 2.68 10.45 14.76
N ALA A 133 1.57 10.93 15.34
CA ALA A 133 0.99 10.34 16.53
C ALA A 133 0.56 8.89 16.29
N VAL A 134 -0.03 8.59 15.13
CA VAL A 134 -0.38 7.22 14.73
C VAL A 134 0.90 6.38 14.52
N ALA A 135 1.91 6.91 13.86
CA ALA A 135 3.19 6.21 13.70
C ALA A 135 3.90 5.97 15.03
N ALA A 136 3.76 6.88 16.00
CA ALA A 136 4.32 6.73 17.34
C ALA A 136 3.64 5.61 18.14
N LEU A 137 2.42 5.20 17.78
CA LEU A 137 1.81 3.99 18.36
C LEU A 137 2.61 2.73 18.03
N CYS A 138 3.44 2.74 16.98
CA CYS A 138 4.37 1.64 16.73
C CYS A 138 5.37 1.45 17.88
N PHE A 139 5.67 2.46 18.70
CA PHE A 139 6.52 2.27 19.90
C PHE A 139 5.87 1.41 20.98
N LEU A 140 4.58 1.06 20.87
CA LEU A 140 3.95 0.07 21.73
C LEU A 140 4.55 -1.33 21.55
N THR A 141 5.30 -1.59 20.45
CA THR A 141 6.09 -2.81 20.24
C THR A 141 7.02 -3.10 21.41
N THR A 142 7.57 -2.06 22.05
CA THR A 142 8.52 -2.17 23.17
C THR A 142 7.89 -2.79 24.43
N PHE A 143 6.57 -2.71 24.59
CA PHE A 143 5.88 -3.20 25.80
C PHE A 143 5.19 -4.55 25.63
N ILE A 144 4.72 -4.88 24.41
CA ILE A 144 3.85 -6.04 24.15
C ILE A 144 4.61 -7.22 23.51
N GLY A 145 5.82 -6.97 22.99
CA GLY A 145 6.65 -7.95 22.30
C GLY A 145 6.82 -7.61 20.83
N GLU A 146 8.07 -7.50 20.38
CA GLU A 146 8.42 -6.96 19.06
C GLU A 146 7.79 -7.74 17.91
N GLN A 147 7.88 -9.07 17.94
CA GLN A 147 7.43 -9.92 16.85
C GLN A 147 5.90 -9.95 16.71
N GLN A 148 5.16 -9.97 17.83
CA GLN A 148 3.70 -10.00 17.78
C GLN A 148 3.14 -8.70 17.19
N VAL A 149 3.63 -7.54 17.67
CA VAL A 149 3.16 -6.24 17.16
C VAL A 149 3.63 -6.01 15.74
N PHE A 150 4.84 -6.44 15.37
CA PHE A 150 5.31 -6.41 13.99
C PHE A 150 4.38 -7.19 13.05
N ASN A 151 4.00 -8.42 13.41
CA ASN A 151 3.09 -9.24 12.61
C ASN A 151 1.70 -8.61 12.50
N TRP A 152 1.21 -7.97 13.57
CA TRP A 152 -0.05 -7.23 13.54
C TRP A 152 0.03 -6.04 12.59
N LEU A 153 1.10 -5.23 12.66
CA LEU A 153 1.31 -4.09 11.76
C LEU A 153 1.44 -4.52 10.30
N LEU A 154 2.16 -5.62 10.04
CA LEU A 154 2.26 -6.21 8.70
C LEU A 154 0.90 -6.65 8.16
N ASN A 155 0.12 -7.41 8.94
CA ASN A 155 -1.20 -7.88 8.54
C ASN A 155 -2.17 -6.71 8.32
N MET A 156 -2.21 -5.74 9.24
CA MET A 156 -3.06 -4.56 9.12
C MET A 156 -2.69 -3.72 7.89
N SER A 157 -1.39 -3.52 7.63
CA SER A 157 -0.90 -2.78 6.46
C SER A 157 -1.26 -3.48 5.16
N GLY A 158 -1.04 -4.79 5.08
CA GLY A 158 -1.41 -5.61 3.93
C GLY A 158 -2.92 -5.57 3.66
N MET A 159 -3.74 -5.75 4.70
CA MET A 159 -5.20 -5.68 4.61
C MET A 159 -5.68 -4.31 4.11
N CYS A 160 -5.15 -3.22 4.67
CA CYS A 160 -5.42 -1.87 4.20
C CYS A 160 -5.04 -1.69 2.72
N GLY A 161 -3.89 -2.22 2.29
CA GLY A 161 -3.45 -2.21 0.90
C GLY A 161 -4.45 -2.89 -0.05
N PHE A 162 -4.96 -4.07 0.31
CA PHE A 162 -5.96 -4.77 -0.49
C PHE A 162 -7.29 -4.01 -0.54
N ILE A 163 -7.75 -3.42 0.57
CA ILE A 163 -8.96 -2.57 0.59
C ILE A 163 -8.79 -1.37 -0.35
N VAL A 164 -7.62 -0.72 -0.35
CA VAL A 164 -7.31 0.38 -1.26
C VAL A 164 -7.33 -0.08 -2.71
N TRP A 165 -6.76 -1.25 -3.03
CA TRP A 165 -6.79 -1.81 -4.39
C TRP A 165 -8.20 -2.17 -4.85
N LEU A 166 -9.05 -2.72 -3.98
CA LEU A 166 -10.48 -2.92 -4.28
C LEU A 166 -11.16 -1.59 -4.60
N GLY A 167 -10.91 -0.56 -3.79
CA GLY A 167 -11.43 0.79 -4.00
C GLY A 167 -10.99 1.37 -5.35
N ILE A 168 -9.71 1.20 -5.72
CA ILE A 168 -9.18 1.63 -7.02
C ILE A 168 -9.84 0.85 -8.16
N ALA A 169 -9.99 -0.48 -8.04
CA ALA A 169 -10.59 -1.32 -9.06
C ALA A 169 -12.05 -0.91 -9.35
N ILE A 170 -12.86 -0.72 -8.29
CA ILE A 170 -14.24 -0.25 -8.41
C ILE A 170 -14.28 1.15 -9.03
N SER A 171 -13.45 2.07 -8.52
CA SER A 171 -13.43 3.46 -9.00
C SER A 171 -13.03 3.55 -10.46
N HIS A 172 -12.01 2.80 -10.89
CA HIS A 172 -11.56 2.75 -12.28
C HIS A 172 -12.64 2.14 -13.20
N TYR A 173 -13.31 1.07 -12.76
CA TYR A 173 -14.41 0.48 -13.51
C TYR A 173 -15.57 1.46 -13.70
N ARG A 174 -16.00 2.12 -12.63
CA ARG A 174 -17.09 3.11 -12.68
C ARG A 174 -16.72 4.35 -13.48
N PHE A 175 -15.50 4.87 -13.30
CA PHE A 175 -14.99 6.01 -14.06
C PHE A 175 -15.11 5.74 -15.55
N ARG A 176 -14.63 4.58 -16.03
CA ARG A 176 -14.64 4.28 -17.45
C ARG A 176 -16.05 4.09 -18.00
N LYS A 177 -16.96 3.45 -17.24
CA LYS A 177 -18.38 3.38 -17.62
C LYS A 177 -19.06 4.75 -17.64
N GLY A 178 -18.80 5.61 -16.65
CA GLY A 178 -19.29 6.98 -16.61
C GLY A 178 -18.79 7.83 -17.78
N TYR A 179 -17.49 7.75 -18.07
CA TYR A 179 -16.84 8.45 -19.18
C TYR A 179 -17.48 8.09 -20.53
N THR A 180 -17.68 6.79 -20.80
CA THR A 180 -18.36 6.36 -22.04
C THR A 180 -19.84 6.68 -22.05
N ALA A 181 -20.53 6.61 -20.90
CA ALA A 181 -21.95 6.92 -20.80
C ALA A 181 -22.27 8.40 -21.05
N GLN A 182 -21.29 9.29 -20.87
CA GLN A 182 -21.38 10.71 -21.17
C GLN A 182 -20.95 11.05 -22.62
N GLY A 183 -20.64 10.05 -23.44
CA GLY A 183 -20.31 10.23 -24.86
C GLY A 183 -18.84 10.51 -25.17
N TYR A 184 -17.95 10.49 -24.16
CA TYR A 184 -16.51 10.69 -24.40
C TYR A 184 -15.83 9.46 -24.99
N LYS A 185 -14.79 9.69 -25.79
CA LYS A 185 -14.03 8.62 -26.45
C LYS A 185 -12.81 8.26 -25.62
N ILE A 186 -12.61 6.97 -25.35
CA ILE A 186 -11.47 6.44 -24.58
C ILE A 186 -10.12 6.84 -25.19
N ILE A 187 -10.09 7.15 -26.49
CA ILE A 187 -8.91 7.64 -27.23
C ILE A 187 -8.32 8.92 -26.60
N ASP A 188 -9.16 9.74 -25.96
CA ASP A 188 -8.83 11.06 -25.41
C ASP A 188 -8.12 10.98 -24.05
N LEU A 189 -8.09 9.80 -23.43
CA LEU A 189 -7.40 9.58 -22.16
C LEU A 189 -5.88 9.49 -22.36
N ALA A 190 -5.14 10.21 -21.51
CA ALA A 190 -3.66 10.19 -21.50
C ALA A 190 -3.07 8.79 -21.26
N TYR A 191 -3.79 7.94 -20.51
CA TYR A 191 -3.43 6.55 -20.31
C TYR A 191 -4.57 5.63 -20.71
N ARG A 192 -4.28 4.68 -21.61
CA ARG A 192 -5.23 3.65 -22.03
C ARG A 192 -4.91 2.33 -21.37
N ALA A 193 -5.77 1.89 -20.45
CA ALA A 193 -5.65 0.54 -19.91
C ALA A 193 -6.08 -0.48 -20.99
N LYS A 194 -5.10 -1.27 -21.46
CA LYS A 194 -5.25 -2.24 -22.55
C LYS A 194 -6.21 -3.39 -22.23
N PHE A 195 -6.24 -3.85 -20.97
CA PHE A 195 -6.99 -5.03 -20.54
C PHE A 195 -8.35 -4.71 -19.90
N PHE A 196 -8.96 -3.57 -20.22
CA PHE A 196 -10.29 -3.24 -19.68
C PHE A 196 -11.39 -3.99 -20.47
N PRO A 197 -12.44 -4.54 -19.83
CA PRO A 197 -12.79 -4.49 -18.41
C PRO A 197 -12.20 -5.63 -17.56
N PHE A 198 -11.46 -6.56 -18.15
CA PHE A 198 -10.94 -7.74 -17.45
C PHE A 198 -10.02 -7.39 -16.28
N ALA A 199 -9.06 -6.49 -16.46
CA ALA A 199 -8.07 -6.15 -15.42
C ALA A 199 -8.69 -5.63 -14.11
N PRO A 200 -9.65 -4.67 -14.11
CA PRO A 200 -10.35 -4.28 -12.89
C PRO A 200 -11.12 -5.42 -12.23
N TRP A 201 -11.80 -6.28 -12.99
CA TRP A 201 -12.53 -7.43 -12.44
C TRP A 201 -11.58 -8.47 -11.84
N PHE A 202 -10.49 -8.77 -12.54
CA PHE A 202 -9.46 -9.67 -12.05
C PHE A 202 -8.84 -9.15 -10.76
N ALA A 203 -8.46 -7.86 -10.71
CA ALA A 203 -7.92 -7.25 -9.50
C ALA A 203 -8.93 -7.28 -8.35
N PHE A 204 -10.21 -7.02 -8.64
CA PHE A 204 -11.28 -7.09 -7.64
C PHE A 204 -11.43 -8.50 -7.05
N ILE A 205 -11.60 -9.51 -7.90
CA ILE A 205 -11.77 -10.91 -7.46
C ILE A 205 -10.53 -11.39 -6.72
N LEU A 206 -9.33 -11.12 -7.25
CA LEU A 206 -8.08 -11.55 -6.63
C LEU A 206 -7.89 -10.93 -5.25
N CYS A 207 -8.12 -9.61 -5.09
CA CYS A 207 -8.01 -8.97 -3.79
C CYS A 207 -9.08 -9.49 -2.82
N SER A 208 -10.32 -9.73 -3.27
CA SER A 208 -11.36 -10.33 -2.43
C SER A 208 -11.00 -11.73 -1.96
N VAL A 209 -10.46 -12.58 -2.83
CA VAL A 209 -10.01 -13.93 -2.48
C VAL A 209 -8.84 -13.87 -1.49
N ILE A 210 -7.86 -13.00 -1.69
CA ILE A 210 -6.73 -12.86 -0.78
C ILE A 210 -7.18 -12.35 0.59
N ILE A 211 -8.07 -11.37 0.64
CA ILE A 211 -8.64 -10.87 1.89
C ILE A 211 -9.33 -12.02 2.63
N LEU A 212 -10.23 -12.77 1.99
CA LEU A 212 -10.95 -13.86 2.64
C LEU A 212 -10.04 -15.06 2.98
N GLY A 213 -8.98 -15.28 2.21
CA GLY A 213 -8.04 -16.37 2.36
C GLY A 213 -6.91 -16.11 3.35
N GLN A 214 -6.67 -14.87 3.76
CA GLN A 214 -5.47 -14.49 4.52
C GLN A 214 -5.33 -15.23 5.85
N ASN A 215 -6.45 -15.58 6.49
CA ASN A 215 -6.44 -16.33 7.74
C ASN A 215 -7.48 -17.46 7.75
N TYR A 216 -7.57 -18.20 6.64
CA TYR A 216 -8.49 -19.34 6.53
C TYR A 216 -8.19 -20.45 7.55
N GLN A 217 -6.91 -20.61 7.92
CA GLN A 217 -6.46 -21.62 8.88
C GLN A 217 -6.94 -21.34 10.31
N ALA A 218 -7.05 -20.08 10.74
CA ALA A 218 -7.62 -19.76 12.06
C ALA A 218 -9.10 -20.12 12.20
N VAL A 219 -9.81 -20.34 11.09
CA VAL A 219 -11.22 -20.79 11.08
C VAL A 219 -11.33 -22.31 10.91
N LEU A 220 -10.47 -22.91 10.09
CA LEU A 220 -10.55 -24.34 9.71
C LEU A 220 -9.72 -25.28 10.60
N GLY A 221 -8.86 -24.75 11.49
CA GLY A 221 -7.96 -25.52 12.36
C GLY A 221 -8.59 -26.19 13.59
N GLY A 222 -9.91 -26.35 13.65
CA GLY A 222 -10.60 -27.07 14.74
C GLY A 222 -10.83 -26.30 16.05
N LYS A 223 -10.07 -25.23 16.32
CA LYS A 223 -10.38 -24.19 17.34
C LYS A 223 -10.24 -22.81 16.70
N ILE A 224 -11.25 -21.96 16.90
CA ILE A 224 -11.22 -20.59 16.36
C ILE A 224 -10.21 -19.77 17.18
N ASP A 225 -9.10 -19.39 16.55
CA ASP A 225 -8.17 -18.42 17.12
C ASP A 225 -8.73 -17.00 16.94
N TRP A 226 -9.52 -16.57 17.92
CA TRP A 226 -10.13 -15.26 17.94
C TRP A 226 -9.11 -14.11 17.90
N LEU A 227 -7.93 -14.32 18.48
CA LEU A 227 -6.91 -13.28 18.60
C LEU A 227 -6.14 -13.13 17.28
N GLY A 228 -5.81 -14.23 16.60
CA GLY A 228 -5.27 -14.24 15.25
C GLY A 228 -6.25 -13.68 14.21
N LEU A 229 -7.54 -14.02 14.32
CA LEU A 229 -8.58 -13.47 13.45
C LEU A 229 -8.76 -11.97 13.65
N LEU A 230 -8.84 -11.49 14.90
CA LEU A 230 -8.89 -10.06 15.19
C LEU A 230 -7.66 -9.36 14.65
N SER A 231 -6.46 -9.86 14.94
CA SER A 231 -5.20 -9.30 14.45
C SER A 231 -5.18 -9.12 12.93
N THR A 232 -5.68 -10.11 12.18
CA THR A 232 -5.65 -10.08 10.71
C THR A 232 -6.77 -9.21 10.13
N TYR A 233 -7.98 -9.31 10.70
CA TYR A 233 -9.19 -8.75 10.09
C TYR A 233 -9.66 -7.43 10.71
N ILE A 234 -9.04 -6.93 11.78
CA ILE A 234 -9.45 -5.68 12.46
C ILE A 234 -9.57 -4.47 11.51
N SER A 235 -8.74 -4.42 10.47
CA SER A 235 -8.79 -3.37 9.46
C SER A 235 -10.10 -3.33 8.68
N ILE A 236 -10.80 -4.46 8.50
CA ILE A 236 -12.08 -4.51 7.76
C ILE A 236 -13.21 -3.85 8.56
N PRO A 237 -13.54 -4.27 9.81
CA PRO A 237 -14.52 -3.56 10.62
C PRO A 237 -14.16 -2.09 10.84
N LEU A 238 -12.89 -1.78 11.08
CA LEU A 238 -12.43 -0.39 11.25
C LEU A 238 -12.73 0.45 10.00
N PHE A 239 -12.38 -0.07 8.82
CA PHE A 239 -12.71 0.58 7.55
C PHE A 239 -14.22 0.76 7.37
N LEU A 240 -15.02 -0.27 7.63
CA LEU A 240 -16.47 -0.21 7.50
C LEU A 240 -17.10 0.80 8.45
N ILE A 241 -16.63 0.87 9.71
CA ILE A 241 -17.10 1.85 10.70
C ILE A 241 -16.79 3.27 10.23
N ILE A 242 -15.57 3.54 9.77
CA ILE A 242 -15.17 4.85 9.28
C ILE A 242 -15.97 5.22 8.02
N TRP A 243 -16.11 4.29 7.07
CA TRP A 243 -16.80 4.50 5.81
C TRP A 243 -18.31 4.70 5.99
N LEU A 244 -18.97 3.81 6.74
CA LEU A 244 -20.40 3.91 7.04
C LEU A 244 -20.70 5.11 7.94
N GLY A 245 -19.84 5.40 8.92
CA GLY A 245 -19.96 6.58 9.78
C GLY A 245 -19.89 7.88 8.97
N TYR A 246 -18.96 7.97 8.02
CA TYR A 246 -18.89 9.10 7.08
C TYR A 246 -20.14 9.18 6.20
N LYS A 247 -20.57 8.04 5.62
CA LYS A 247 -21.75 7.96 4.76
C LYS A 247 -23.03 8.36 5.48
N TRP A 248 -23.20 7.97 6.75
CA TRP A 248 -24.35 8.34 7.56
C TRP A 248 -24.32 9.83 7.91
N LYS A 249 -23.19 10.34 8.41
CA LYS A 249 -23.03 11.75 8.78
C LYS A 249 -23.26 12.71 7.61
N HIS A 250 -22.70 12.38 6.45
CA HIS A 250 -22.76 13.24 5.25
C HIS A 250 -23.87 12.85 4.26
N LYS A 251 -24.66 11.81 4.58
CA LYS A 251 -25.77 11.29 3.75
C LYS A 251 -25.37 11.10 2.27
N THR A 252 -24.15 10.62 2.03
CA THR A 252 -23.61 10.54 0.67
C THR A 252 -24.31 9.43 -0.12
N LYS A 253 -24.63 9.75 -1.38
CA LYS A 253 -25.26 8.82 -2.33
C LYS A 253 -24.26 8.44 -3.42
N LEU A 254 -24.46 7.25 -3.96
CA LEU A 254 -23.67 6.74 -5.07
C LEU A 254 -24.12 7.46 -6.36
N ILE A 255 -23.20 8.22 -6.95
CA ILE A 255 -23.47 9.07 -8.12
C ILE A 255 -23.76 8.21 -9.35
N ALA A 256 -24.84 8.50 -10.07
CA ALA A 256 -25.20 7.81 -11.30
C ALA A 256 -24.17 8.11 -12.41
N TYR A 257 -23.97 7.17 -13.35
CA TYR A 257 -22.92 7.29 -14.38
C TYR A 257 -23.01 8.59 -15.22
N LYS A 258 -24.23 9.08 -15.47
CA LYS A 258 -24.48 10.29 -16.24
C LYS A 258 -24.11 11.58 -15.50
N ASP A 259 -24.13 11.55 -14.18
CA ASP A 259 -23.92 12.71 -13.30
C ASP A 259 -22.50 12.73 -12.70
N MET A 260 -21.64 11.79 -13.09
CA MET A 260 -20.26 11.75 -12.60
C MET A 260 -19.46 12.91 -13.18
N ASN A 261 -18.71 13.64 -12.34
CA ASN A 261 -17.74 14.58 -12.86
C ASN A 261 -16.52 13.81 -13.39
N VAL A 262 -16.40 13.69 -14.72
CA VAL A 262 -15.33 12.95 -15.41
C VAL A 262 -14.41 13.84 -16.24
N LYS A 263 -14.62 15.17 -16.22
CA LYS A 263 -13.70 16.12 -16.84
C LYS A 263 -12.53 16.39 -15.87
N GLU A 264 -11.31 16.45 -16.40
CA GLU A 264 -10.19 17.03 -15.67
C GLU A 264 -10.50 18.51 -15.41
N GLY A 265 -10.20 18.99 -14.20
CA GLY A 265 -10.70 20.25 -13.66
C GLY A 265 -10.54 21.47 -14.57
N GLU A 266 -11.57 22.31 -14.54
CA GLU A 266 -11.39 23.77 -14.48
C GLU A 266 -10.73 24.16 -13.16
#